data_AF-A0A2J8UIV2-F1
#
_entry.id   AF-A0A2J8UIV2-F1
#
_cell.length_a   1.000
_cell.length_b   1.000
_cell.length_c   1.000
_cell.angle_alpha   90.00
_cell.angle_beta   90.00
_cell.angle_gamma   90.00
#
_symmetry.space_group_name_H-M   'P 1'
#
loop_
_entity.id
_entity.type
_entity.pdbx_description
1 polymer ?
#
loop_
_entity_poly.entity_id
_entity_poly.type
_entity_poly.pdbx_seq_one_letter_code
_entity_poly.pdbx_strand_id
1 'polypeptide(L)'
;RTRRNIDASQLLDDGNGENYVDYADGMEEIFGSLNSLKLEIEQMKRPLGTQENPARTCKDLQLCHPDFPDGEYWVDPNQGCSRDSFKVYCNFTAGGSTCIFPDKKSEGSKMARWPKEQPSTWYSQYKRGSLLSYVDAEGNPVGVVQMTFLRLLSASAHQNVTYHCYQSVAWQDAATGSYDKAIRFLGSNDEEMSYDNNPYIRALVDGCA
;
A
#
# COMPACT_ATOMS: atom_id res chain seq x y z
N ARG A 1 -49.13 -56.99 56.98
CA ARG A 1 -49.17 -57.41 55.55
C ARG A 1 -50.20 -56.49 54.90
N THR A 2 -49.84 -55.60 53.98
CA THR A 2 -49.48 -55.93 52.59
C THR A 2 -48.52 -54.87 52.02
N ARG A 3 -47.30 -55.30 51.68
CA ARG A 3 -46.33 -54.50 50.90
C ARG A 3 -46.84 -54.41 49.46
N ARG A 4 -46.95 -53.22 48.89
CA ARG A 4 -47.10 -53.05 47.44
C ARG A 4 -45.70 -53.11 46.84
N ASN A 5 -45.40 -54.17 46.10
CA ASN A 5 -44.24 -54.23 45.22
C ASN A 5 -44.53 -53.31 44.02
N ILE A 6 -43.62 -52.38 43.75
CA ILE A 6 -43.59 -51.64 42.49
C ILE A 6 -42.65 -52.43 41.58
N ASP A 7 -43.21 -52.94 40.50
CA ASP A 7 -42.48 -53.69 39.48
C ASP A 7 -41.63 -52.71 38.67
N ALA A 8 -40.30 -52.81 38.79
CA ALA A 8 -39.34 -51.89 38.17
C ALA A 8 -38.92 -52.36 36.76
N SER A 9 -39.86 -52.92 36.00
CA SER A 9 -39.59 -53.51 34.68
C SER A 9 -40.26 -52.77 33.51
N GLN A 10 -40.61 -51.51 33.66
CA GLN A 10 -40.99 -50.66 32.52
C GLN A 10 -39.89 -49.64 32.26
N LEU A 11 -38.81 -50.14 31.68
CA LEU A 11 -37.91 -49.36 30.85
C LEU A 11 -38.35 -49.52 29.39
N LEU A 12 -38.03 -48.47 28.63
CA LEU A 12 -38.22 -48.24 27.18
C LEU A 12 -39.59 -47.63 26.86
N ASP A 13 -39.71 -46.59 26.05
CA ASP A 13 -38.80 -45.73 25.29
C ASP A 13 -39.77 -44.81 24.53
N ASP A 14 -39.58 -43.50 24.58
CA ASP A 14 -39.96 -42.53 23.53
C ASP A 14 -40.02 -41.12 24.12
N GLY A 15 -39.14 -40.26 23.61
CA GLY A 15 -39.21 -38.81 23.88
C GLY A 15 -37.87 -38.10 24.07
N ASN A 16 -36.72 -38.74 23.80
CA ASN A 16 -35.41 -38.13 24.03
C ASN A 16 -34.57 -37.91 22.75
N GLY A 17 -35.15 -38.14 21.57
CA GLY A 17 -34.50 -37.89 20.28
C GLY A 17 -34.44 -36.41 19.92
N GLU A 18 -35.55 -35.67 20.05
CA GLU A 18 -35.63 -34.25 19.66
C GLU A 18 -34.71 -33.35 20.50
N ASN A 19 -34.63 -33.57 21.82
CA ASN A 19 -33.73 -32.83 22.70
C ASN A 19 -32.23 -33.08 22.43
N TYR A 20 -31.87 -34.25 21.89
CA TYR A 20 -30.48 -34.57 21.53
C TYR A 20 -30.08 -33.93 20.19
N VAL A 21 -31.02 -33.84 19.25
CA VAL A 21 -30.82 -33.18 17.95
C VAL A 21 -30.74 -31.67 18.14
N ASP A 22 -31.59 -31.08 18.98
CA ASP A 22 -31.55 -29.65 19.35
C ASP A 22 -30.27 -29.27 20.13
N TYR A 23 -29.79 -30.15 21.02
CA TYR A 23 -28.50 -29.94 21.70
C TYR A 23 -27.30 -30.07 20.76
N ALA A 24 -27.36 -31.00 19.78
CA ALA A 24 -26.31 -31.15 18.79
C ALA A 24 -26.26 -29.97 17.82
N ASP A 25 -27.43 -29.49 17.36
CA ASP A 25 -27.58 -28.31 16.50
C ASP A 25 -27.14 -27.03 17.22
N GLY A 26 -27.57 -26.85 18.48
CA GLY A 26 -27.11 -25.75 19.33
C GLY A 26 -25.59 -25.77 19.60
N MET A 27 -24.97 -26.96 19.74
CA MET A 27 -23.51 -27.06 19.81
C MET A 27 -22.83 -26.73 18.48
N GLU A 28 -23.40 -27.14 17.34
CA GLU A 28 -22.88 -26.81 16.01
C GLU A 28 -22.86 -25.30 15.78
N GLU A 29 -23.92 -24.58 16.17
CA GLU A 29 -23.98 -23.11 16.10
C GLU A 29 -22.92 -22.45 16.98
N ILE A 30 -22.71 -22.96 18.21
CA ILE A 30 -21.67 -22.45 19.12
C ILE A 30 -20.28 -22.67 18.52
N PHE A 31 -20.00 -23.87 17.99
CA PHE A 31 -18.71 -24.16 17.34
C PHE A 31 -18.51 -23.32 16.09
N GLY A 32 -19.56 -23.08 15.30
CA GLY A 32 -19.53 -22.18 14.15
C GLY A 32 -19.17 -20.75 14.56
N SER A 33 -19.81 -20.23 15.59
CA SER A 33 -19.57 -18.89 16.13
C SER A 33 -18.15 -18.73 16.68
N LEU A 34 -17.67 -19.70 17.45
CA LEU A 34 -16.30 -19.71 17.97
C LEU A 34 -15.25 -19.77 16.85
N ASN A 35 -15.53 -20.55 15.79
CA ASN A 35 -14.63 -20.62 14.65
C ASN A 35 -14.60 -19.30 13.86
N SER A 36 -15.75 -18.62 13.71
CA SER A 36 -15.81 -17.28 13.10
C SER A 36 -14.99 -16.27 13.90
N LEU A 37 -15.19 -16.20 15.22
CA LEU A 37 -14.43 -15.29 16.09
C LEU A 37 -12.93 -15.58 16.06
N LYS A 38 -12.54 -16.86 16.02
CA LYS A 38 -11.14 -17.26 15.87
C LYS A 38 -10.58 -16.75 14.54
N LEU A 39 -11.31 -16.93 13.44
CA LEU A 39 -10.89 -16.47 12.13
C LEU A 39 -10.75 -14.95 12.07
N GLU A 40 -11.70 -14.21 12.64
CA GLU A 40 -11.65 -12.75 12.74
C GLU A 40 -10.43 -12.27 13.53
N ILE A 41 -10.14 -12.91 14.67
CA ILE A 41 -8.95 -12.58 15.48
C ILE A 41 -7.66 -12.86 14.70
N GLU A 42 -7.59 -13.98 13.99
CA GLU A 42 -6.42 -14.29 13.17
C GLU A 42 -6.27 -13.32 11.99
N GLN A 43 -7.37 -12.89 11.39
CA GLN A 43 -7.38 -11.86 10.34
C GLN A 43 -6.95 -10.49 10.86
N MET A 44 -7.29 -10.11 12.09
CA MET A 44 -6.78 -8.90 12.73
C MET A 44 -5.27 -8.97 13.02
N LYS A 45 -4.75 -10.15 13.37
CA LYS A 45 -3.33 -10.35 13.66
C LYS A 45 -2.47 -10.44 12.39
N ARG A 46 -3.01 -11.06 11.34
CA ARG A 46 -2.31 -11.37 10.08
C ARG A 46 -3.20 -10.96 8.91
N PRO A 47 -3.28 -9.65 8.61
CA PRO A 47 -4.11 -9.17 7.52
C PRO A 47 -3.70 -9.81 6.19
N LEU A 48 -4.66 -10.02 5.30
CA LEU A 48 -4.45 -10.71 4.03
C LEU A 48 -4.11 -9.75 2.87
N GLY A 49 -4.19 -8.43 3.08
CA GLY A 49 -3.96 -7.44 2.04
C GLY A 49 -5.11 -7.35 1.03
N THR A 50 -6.33 -7.68 1.43
CA THR A 50 -7.56 -7.47 0.64
C THR A 50 -8.23 -6.15 1.03
N GLN A 51 -9.22 -5.69 0.27
CA GLN A 51 -9.91 -4.42 0.58
C GLN A 51 -10.61 -4.48 1.94
N GLU A 52 -11.16 -5.64 2.30
CA GLU A 52 -11.85 -5.89 3.57
C GLU A 52 -10.87 -6.08 4.73
N ASN A 53 -9.65 -6.55 4.43
CA ASN A 53 -8.60 -6.83 5.42
C ASN A 53 -7.22 -6.34 4.92
N PRO A 54 -7.03 -5.01 4.82
CA PRO A 54 -5.81 -4.42 4.31
C PRO A 54 -4.66 -4.61 5.29
N ALA A 55 -3.44 -4.75 4.78
CA ALA A 55 -2.24 -4.77 5.63
C ALA A 55 -1.77 -3.33 5.92
N ARG A 56 -0.99 -3.11 6.98
CA ARG A 56 -0.49 -1.77 7.27
C ARG A 56 0.48 -1.26 6.19
N THR A 57 1.40 -2.10 5.74
CA THR A 57 2.32 -1.85 4.63
C THR A 57 2.60 -3.15 3.87
N CYS A 58 3.17 -3.07 2.67
CA CYS A 58 3.67 -4.26 1.97
C CYS A 58 4.73 -5.00 2.78
N LYS A 59 5.54 -4.28 3.58
CA LYS A 59 6.54 -4.92 4.43
C LYS A 59 5.89 -5.74 5.55
N ASP A 60 4.87 -5.20 6.19
CA ASP A 60 4.10 -5.90 7.23
C ASP A 60 3.40 -7.14 6.65
N LEU A 61 2.83 -7.02 5.44
CA LEU A 61 2.20 -8.13 4.74
C LEU A 61 3.20 -9.25 4.44
N GLN A 62 4.39 -8.90 3.93
CA GLN A 62 5.48 -9.85 3.68
C GLN A 62 5.92 -10.59 4.95
N LEU A 63 6.02 -9.88 6.08
CA LEU A 63 6.43 -10.49 7.35
C LEU A 63 5.38 -11.47 7.87
N CYS A 64 4.09 -11.21 7.62
CA CYS A 64 3.00 -12.11 7.98
C CYS A 64 2.90 -13.31 7.03
N HIS A 65 3.14 -13.09 5.73
CA HIS A 65 2.97 -14.09 4.68
C HIS A 65 4.19 -14.11 3.74
N PRO A 66 5.30 -14.76 4.12
CA PRO A 66 6.55 -14.77 3.35
C PRO A 66 6.42 -15.40 1.96
N ASP A 67 5.41 -16.25 1.75
CA ASP A 67 5.19 -16.99 0.52
C ASP A 67 4.30 -16.23 -0.50
N PHE A 68 3.83 -15.03 -0.14
CA PHE A 68 3.03 -14.24 -1.07
C PHE A 68 3.87 -13.76 -2.27
N PRO A 69 3.31 -13.80 -3.49
CA PRO A 69 4.00 -13.32 -4.68
C PRO A 69 3.92 -11.80 -4.80
N ASP A 70 4.87 -11.20 -5.51
CA ASP A 70 4.78 -9.79 -5.92
C ASP A 70 3.44 -9.53 -6.64
N GLY A 71 2.81 -8.39 -6.38
CA GLY A 71 1.49 -8.11 -6.93
C GLY A 71 0.79 -6.92 -6.31
N GLU A 72 -0.48 -6.75 -6.67
CA GLU A 72 -1.32 -5.68 -6.12
C GLU A 72 -2.02 -6.14 -4.84
N TYR A 73 -1.90 -5.33 -3.79
CA TYR A 73 -2.52 -5.58 -2.49
C TYR A 73 -3.08 -4.28 -1.91
N TRP A 74 -4.03 -4.41 -0.98
CA TRP A 74 -4.58 -3.28 -0.24
C TRP A 74 -3.78 -3.02 1.02
N VAL A 75 -3.44 -1.75 1.22
CA VAL A 75 -2.75 -1.27 2.42
C VAL A 75 -3.49 -0.14 3.11
N ASP A 76 -3.35 -0.10 4.43
CA ASP A 76 -3.91 0.94 5.31
C ASP A 76 -2.88 1.46 6.34
N PRO A 77 -1.94 2.32 5.90
CA PRO A 77 -0.86 2.88 6.73
C PRO A 77 -1.30 3.67 7.96
N ASN A 78 -2.35 4.50 7.84
CA ASN A 78 -2.90 5.30 8.94
C ASN A 78 -3.76 4.48 9.91
N GLN A 79 -4.17 3.27 9.50
CA GLN A 79 -5.08 2.40 10.24
C GLN A 79 -6.43 3.07 10.56
N GLY A 80 -7.20 2.47 11.46
CA GLY A 80 -8.48 2.98 11.88
C GLY A 80 -9.58 2.48 10.96
N CYS A 81 -10.18 3.36 10.16
CA CYS A 81 -11.29 3.00 9.29
C CYS A 81 -10.76 2.52 7.94
N SER A 82 -10.72 1.21 7.70
CA SER A 82 -10.20 0.60 6.47
C SER A 82 -10.84 1.05 5.14
N ARG A 83 -11.88 1.88 5.17
CA ARG A 83 -12.54 2.44 3.98
C ARG A 83 -11.67 3.43 3.20
N ASP A 84 -10.64 4.00 3.82
CA ASP A 84 -9.64 4.86 3.15
C ASP A 84 -8.33 4.11 2.85
N SER A 85 -8.33 2.78 3.00
CA SER A 85 -7.28 1.93 2.45
C SER A 85 -7.21 2.07 0.94
N PHE A 86 -6.04 1.75 0.37
CA PHE A 86 -5.80 1.92 -1.05
C PHE A 86 -4.90 0.81 -1.58
N LYS A 87 -5.02 0.57 -2.89
CA LYS A 87 -4.32 -0.52 -3.56
C LYS A 87 -2.93 -0.08 -4.04
N VAL A 88 -1.93 -0.90 -3.80
CA VAL A 88 -0.53 -0.62 -4.13
C VAL A 88 0.11 -1.84 -4.76
N TYR A 89 1.21 -1.64 -5.48
CA TYR A 89 2.05 -2.76 -5.89
C TYR A 89 3.04 -3.09 -4.77
N CYS A 90 2.94 -4.30 -4.22
CA CYS A 90 3.92 -4.82 -3.30
C CYS A 90 4.99 -5.60 -4.04
N ASN A 91 6.22 -5.16 -3.90
CA ASN A 91 7.39 -5.85 -4.41
C ASN A 91 8.10 -6.57 -3.25
N PHE A 92 7.71 -7.81 -3.01
CA PHE A 92 8.28 -8.67 -1.98
C PHE A 92 9.68 -9.16 -2.37
N THR A 93 9.96 -9.40 -3.65
CA THR A 93 11.31 -9.74 -4.12
C THR A 93 12.31 -8.60 -3.88
N ALA A 94 11.85 -7.34 -3.91
CA ALA A 94 12.59 -6.15 -3.52
C ALA A 94 12.42 -5.79 -2.03
N GLY A 95 12.37 -6.80 -1.16
CA GLY A 95 12.42 -6.63 0.29
C GLY A 95 11.13 -6.09 0.93
N GLY A 96 9.99 -6.17 0.25
CA GLY A 96 8.68 -5.75 0.76
C GLY A 96 8.37 -4.27 0.51
N SER A 97 8.86 -3.73 -0.61
CA SER A 97 8.66 -2.33 -0.97
C SER A 97 7.19 -2.05 -1.32
N THR A 98 6.65 -0.96 -0.78
CA THR A 98 5.33 -0.42 -1.14
C THR A 98 5.50 0.55 -2.30
N CYS A 99 5.08 0.17 -3.50
CA CYS A 99 5.22 0.98 -4.70
C CYS A 99 3.90 1.70 -5.05
N ILE A 100 3.99 3.03 -5.18
CA ILE A 100 2.90 3.91 -5.59
C ILE A 100 3.35 4.63 -6.87
N PHE A 101 2.49 4.64 -7.87
CA PHE A 101 2.83 5.15 -9.20
C PHE A 101 2.25 6.55 -9.44
N PRO A 102 2.91 7.35 -10.29
CA PRO A 102 2.37 8.64 -10.71
C PRO A 102 1.05 8.46 -11.49
N ASP A 103 0.21 9.49 -11.49
CA ASP A 103 -0.98 9.52 -12.36
C ASP A 103 -0.59 9.56 -13.84
N LYS A 104 -1.54 9.26 -14.74
CA LYS A 104 -1.30 9.23 -16.19
C LYS A 104 -0.77 10.55 -16.77
N LYS A 105 -1.02 11.68 -16.11
CA LYS A 105 -0.51 13.00 -16.53
C LYS A 105 0.94 13.22 -16.09
N SER A 106 1.35 12.57 -15.00
CA SER A 106 2.66 12.64 -14.38
C SER A 106 3.61 11.52 -14.86
N GLU A 107 3.09 10.44 -15.44
CA GLU A 107 3.90 9.35 -16.06
C GLU A 107 4.82 9.87 -17.17
N GLY A 108 4.42 10.93 -17.88
CA GLY A 108 5.25 11.54 -18.90
C GLY A 108 4.58 12.72 -19.59
N SER A 109 5.36 13.74 -19.87
CA SER A 109 4.93 14.85 -20.73
C SER A 109 5.50 14.66 -22.13
N LYS A 110 4.70 14.97 -23.16
CA LYS A 110 5.22 15.02 -24.54
C LYS A 110 6.32 16.07 -24.60
N MET A 111 7.47 15.71 -25.19
CA MET A 111 8.55 16.66 -25.42
C MET A 111 8.00 17.86 -26.18
N ALA A 112 8.13 19.03 -25.58
CA ALA A 112 7.56 20.27 -26.07
C ALA A 112 8.56 21.40 -25.86
N ARG A 113 8.52 22.39 -26.75
CA ARG A 113 9.21 23.65 -26.52
C ARG A 113 8.44 24.43 -25.44
N TRP A 114 9.15 24.93 -24.45
CA TRP A 114 8.60 25.76 -23.36
C TRP A 114 8.85 27.24 -23.68
N PRO A 115 7.88 27.98 -24.25
CA PRO A 115 8.09 29.37 -24.62
C PRO A 115 8.28 30.22 -23.36
N LYS A 116 9.27 31.11 -23.37
CA LYS A 116 9.67 31.92 -22.19
C LYS A 116 10.24 31.09 -21.03
N GLU A 117 10.85 29.95 -21.34
CA GLU A 117 11.78 29.28 -20.44
C GLU A 117 12.76 30.29 -19.85
N GLN A 118 12.82 30.35 -18.52
CA GLN A 118 13.86 31.04 -17.79
C GLN A 118 14.53 30.05 -16.83
N PRO A 119 15.84 30.17 -16.61
CA PRO A 119 16.51 29.44 -15.55
C PRO A 119 15.75 29.57 -14.22
N SER A 120 15.77 28.51 -13.42
CA SER A 120 15.14 28.46 -12.10
C SER A 120 13.60 28.56 -12.08
N THR A 121 12.93 28.34 -13.21
CA THR A 121 11.47 28.23 -13.24
C THR A 121 11.03 26.78 -12.98
N TRP A 122 10.08 26.57 -12.08
CA TRP A 122 9.55 25.25 -11.80
C TRP A 122 8.65 24.75 -12.93
N TYR A 123 8.75 23.45 -13.24
CA TYR A 123 7.89 22.80 -14.24
C TYR A 123 6.41 23.14 -14.04
N SER A 124 5.91 23.08 -12.80
CA SER A 124 4.52 23.36 -12.44
C SER A 124 4.06 24.80 -12.70
N GLN A 125 4.97 25.75 -12.89
CA GLN A 125 4.64 27.15 -13.17
C GLN A 125 4.43 27.43 -14.66
N TYR A 126 4.82 26.51 -15.55
CA TYR A 126 4.53 26.66 -16.97
C TYR A 126 3.05 26.42 -17.26
N LYS A 127 2.53 27.08 -18.30
CA LYS A 127 1.13 26.96 -18.72
C LYS A 127 0.65 25.51 -18.97
N ARG A 128 1.56 24.62 -19.38
CA ARG A 128 1.29 23.20 -19.60
C ARG A 128 2.01 22.29 -18.59
N GLY A 129 2.53 22.87 -17.52
CA GLY A 129 3.17 22.16 -16.45
C GLY A 129 2.20 21.86 -15.31
N SER A 130 2.58 20.94 -14.44
CA SER A 130 1.80 20.52 -13.28
C SER A 130 2.70 19.99 -12.18
N LEU A 131 2.18 19.90 -10.95
CA LEU A 131 2.81 19.08 -9.92
C LEU A 131 2.63 17.60 -10.26
N LEU A 132 3.61 16.78 -9.86
CA LEU A 132 3.50 15.34 -9.99
C LEU A 132 2.50 14.83 -8.94
N SER A 133 1.53 14.05 -9.40
CA SER A 133 0.48 13.45 -8.57
C SER A 133 0.62 11.94 -8.59
N TYR A 134 0.23 11.30 -7.49
CA TYR A 134 0.34 9.86 -7.30
C TYR A 134 -1.03 9.24 -7.07
N VAL A 135 -1.21 8.04 -7.62
CA VAL A 135 -2.47 7.29 -7.58
C VAL A 135 -2.21 5.89 -7.04
N ASP A 136 -3.27 5.31 -6.48
CA ASP A 136 -3.32 3.90 -6.16
C ASP A 136 -3.33 3.05 -7.46
N ALA A 137 -3.25 1.73 -7.33
CA ALA A 137 -3.25 0.82 -8.47
C ALA A 137 -4.56 0.85 -9.29
N GLU A 138 -5.64 1.45 -8.75
CA GLU A 138 -6.92 1.61 -9.42
C GLU A 138 -7.07 3.00 -10.08
N GLY A 139 -6.08 3.88 -9.92
CA GLY A 139 -6.05 5.23 -10.48
C GLY A 139 -6.70 6.30 -9.60
N ASN A 140 -7.07 5.98 -8.35
CA ASN A 140 -7.61 6.95 -7.40
C ASN A 140 -6.47 7.73 -6.73
N PRO A 141 -6.63 9.05 -6.49
CA PRO A 141 -5.63 9.84 -5.76
C PRO A 141 -5.35 9.28 -4.37
N VAL A 142 -4.07 9.07 -4.04
CA VAL A 142 -3.68 8.63 -2.69
C VAL A 142 -3.77 9.81 -1.72
N GLY A 143 -4.46 9.59 -0.58
CA GLY A 143 -4.62 10.61 0.45
C GLY A 143 -3.29 11.08 1.05
N VAL A 144 -3.18 12.38 1.35
CA VAL A 144 -1.96 12.97 1.95
C VAL A 144 -1.65 12.35 3.31
N VAL A 145 -2.67 12.01 4.09
CA VAL A 145 -2.52 11.33 5.38
C VAL A 145 -1.90 9.94 5.16
N GLN A 146 -2.41 9.16 4.21
CA GLN A 146 -1.87 7.84 3.89
C GLN A 146 -0.40 7.91 3.45
N MET A 147 -0.06 8.86 2.56
CA MET A 147 1.32 9.11 2.15
C MET A 147 2.23 9.52 3.32
N THR A 148 1.70 10.27 4.30
CA THR A 148 2.46 10.69 5.48
C THR A 148 2.78 9.50 6.37
N PHE A 149 1.81 8.62 6.64
CA PHE A 149 2.04 7.41 7.41
C PHE A 149 3.00 6.44 6.69
N LEU A 150 2.91 6.29 5.37
CA LEU A 150 3.90 5.50 4.63
C LEU A 150 5.32 6.02 4.81
N ARG A 151 5.54 7.35 4.77
CA ARG A 151 6.86 7.93 5.04
C ARG A 151 7.32 7.63 6.47
N LEU A 152 6.44 7.73 7.46
CA LEU A 152 6.76 7.42 8.87
C LEU A 152 7.09 5.94 9.09
N LEU A 153 6.49 5.04 8.31
CA LEU A 153 6.66 3.59 8.43
C LEU A 153 7.76 3.03 7.53
N SER A 154 8.45 3.89 6.78
CA SER A 154 9.52 3.49 5.86
C SER A 154 10.86 4.04 6.34
N ALA A 155 11.89 3.20 6.35
CA ALA A 155 13.26 3.64 6.64
C ALA A 155 13.88 4.42 5.49
N SER A 156 13.44 4.17 4.26
CA SER A 156 13.95 4.81 3.05
C SER A 156 12.88 4.83 1.96
N ALA A 157 12.96 5.79 1.05
CA ALA A 157 12.18 5.84 -0.18
C ALA A 157 13.11 6.04 -1.38
N HIS A 158 12.71 5.52 -2.53
CA HIS A 158 13.45 5.69 -3.78
C HIS A 158 12.49 6.01 -4.92
N GLN A 159 12.90 6.94 -5.78
CA GLN A 159 12.16 7.32 -6.97
C GLN A 159 13.14 7.60 -8.11
N ASN A 160 12.80 7.10 -9.30
CA ASN A 160 13.50 7.41 -10.54
C ASN A 160 12.69 8.40 -11.36
N VAL A 161 13.36 9.43 -11.89
CA VAL A 161 12.77 10.43 -12.77
C VAL A 161 13.62 10.51 -14.03
N THR A 162 12.97 10.46 -15.19
CA THR A 162 13.65 10.61 -16.49
C THR A 162 13.36 12.01 -17.03
N TYR A 163 14.41 12.76 -17.35
CA TYR A 163 14.31 14.04 -18.03
C TYR A 163 14.65 13.87 -19.52
N HIS A 164 13.68 14.14 -20.38
CA HIS A 164 13.89 14.13 -21.83
C HIS A 164 14.37 15.52 -22.29
N CYS A 165 15.55 15.58 -22.90
CA CYS A 165 16.19 16.83 -23.30
C CYS A 165 16.34 16.94 -24.82
N TYR A 166 16.36 18.19 -25.31
CA TYR A 166 16.82 18.56 -26.64
C TYR A 166 17.46 19.94 -26.55
N GLN A 167 18.78 20.04 -26.83
CA GLN A 167 19.56 21.28 -26.64
C GLN A 167 19.43 21.88 -25.23
N SER A 168 19.34 21.03 -24.21
CA SER A 168 19.20 21.41 -22.81
C SER A 168 20.10 20.53 -21.95
N VAL A 169 20.87 21.16 -21.05
CA VAL A 169 21.73 20.46 -20.10
C VAL A 169 20.89 19.98 -18.93
N ALA A 170 21.03 18.70 -18.54
CA ALA A 170 20.26 18.13 -17.43
C ALA A 170 21.07 17.93 -16.15
N TRP A 171 22.37 17.65 -16.27
CA TRP A 171 23.20 17.28 -15.15
C TRP A 171 24.58 17.93 -15.19
N GLN A 172 25.57 17.37 -15.90
CA GLN A 172 26.88 18.02 -16.09
C GLN A 172 26.90 18.76 -17.43
N ASP A 173 27.39 20.00 -17.45
CA ASP A 173 27.65 20.72 -18.70
C ASP A 173 29.00 20.26 -19.28
N ALA A 174 29.00 19.64 -20.46
CA ALA A 174 30.21 19.13 -21.10
C ALA A 174 31.19 20.22 -21.53
N ALA A 175 30.73 21.45 -21.76
CA ALA A 175 31.58 22.56 -22.21
C ALA A 175 32.37 23.19 -21.06
N THR A 176 31.79 23.25 -19.86
CA THR A 176 32.42 23.87 -18.68
C THR A 176 32.89 22.85 -17.64
N GLY A 177 32.37 21.62 -17.69
CA GLY A 177 32.53 20.60 -16.66
C GLY A 177 31.73 20.88 -15.38
N SER A 178 30.93 21.95 -15.33
CA SER A 178 30.21 22.38 -14.14
C SER A 178 28.82 21.74 -14.02
N TYR A 179 28.26 21.78 -12.80
CA TYR A 179 26.92 21.27 -12.48
C TYR A 179 25.92 22.39 -12.19
N ASP A 180 26.25 23.63 -12.55
CA ASP A 180 25.41 24.80 -12.23
C ASP A 180 24.02 24.73 -12.90
N LYS A 181 23.94 23.99 -14.01
CA LYS A 181 22.72 23.73 -14.79
C LYS A 181 22.04 22.40 -14.45
N ALA A 182 22.50 21.70 -13.41
CA ALA A 182 21.87 20.46 -12.97
C ALA A 182 20.40 20.68 -12.59
N ILE A 183 19.55 19.72 -12.95
CA ILE A 183 18.13 19.74 -12.61
C ILE A 183 17.94 19.76 -11.10
N ARG A 184 16.97 20.58 -10.69
CA ARG A 184 16.51 20.71 -9.32
C ARG A 184 15.18 20.02 -9.15
N PHE A 185 15.02 19.32 -8.02
CA PHE A 185 13.77 18.67 -7.61
C PHE A 185 13.21 19.38 -6.39
N LEU A 186 11.89 19.50 -6.32
CA LEU A 186 11.20 20.01 -5.14
C LEU A 186 10.51 18.84 -4.42
N GLY A 187 10.92 18.58 -3.18
CA GLY A 187 10.33 17.57 -2.32
C GLY A 187 8.93 17.95 -1.83
N SER A 188 8.16 16.98 -1.35
CA SER A 188 6.84 17.22 -0.76
C SER A 188 6.88 18.00 0.58
N ASN A 189 8.07 18.20 1.12
CA ASN A 189 8.39 18.99 2.32
C ASN A 189 8.96 20.37 1.97
N ASP A 190 8.76 20.84 0.73
CA ASP A 190 9.29 22.10 0.19
C ASP A 190 10.83 22.20 0.16
N GLU A 191 11.53 21.08 0.29
CA GLU A 191 12.99 21.01 0.19
C GLU A 191 13.42 20.93 -1.27
N GLU A 192 14.29 21.86 -1.69
CA GLU A 192 14.95 21.81 -2.98
C GLU A 192 16.16 20.86 -2.92
N MET A 193 16.22 19.90 -3.83
CA MET A 193 17.27 18.89 -3.88
C MET A 193 17.89 18.85 -5.28
N SER A 194 19.22 18.87 -5.34
CA SER A 194 20.02 18.87 -6.56
C SER A 194 21.41 18.30 -6.28
N TYR A 195 22.29 18.34 -7.28
CA TYR A 195 23.69 17.90 -7.17
C TYR A 195 24.46 18.57 -6.02
N ASP A 196 24.25 19.87 -5.80
CA ASP A 196 25.05 20.71 -4.91
C ASP A 196 24.65 20.63 -3.43
N ASN A 197 23.44 20.17 -3.13
CA ASN A 197 22.90 20.22 -1.76
C ASN A 197 22.37 18.88 -1.22
N ASN A 198 22.27 17.83 -2.05
CA ASN A 198 21.75 16.54 -1.61
C ASN A 198 22.54 15.37 -2.23
N PRO A 199 23.33 14.63 -1.43
CA PRO A 199 24.18 13.54 -1.94
C PRO A 199 23.40 12.32 -2.45
N TYR A 200 22.09 12.24 -2.18
CA TYR A 200 21.23 11.14 -2.63
C TYR A 200 20.63 11.41 -4.02
N ILE A 201 20.67 12.64 -4.53
CA ILE A 201 20.28 12.95 -5.91
C ILE A 201 21.48 12.69 -6.82
N ARG A 202 21.34 11.66 -7.67
CA ARG A 202 22.39 11.24 -8.61
C ARG A 202 21.81 10.93 -9.99
N ALA A 203 22.55 11.28 -11.03
CA ALA A 203 22.25 10.80 -12.38
C ALA A 203 22.62 9.32 -12.50
N LEU A 204 21.64 8.48 -12.85
CA LEU A 204 21.90 7.07 -13.20
C LEU A 204 22.52 6.95 -14.59
N VAL A 205 22.07 7.81 -15.51
CA VAL A 205 22.58 7.95 -16.88
C VAL A 205 22.45 9.42 -17.25
N ASP A 206 23.50 10.00 -17.83
CA ASP A 206 23.48 11.37 -18.38
C ASP A 206 23.73 11.34 -19.89
N GLY A 207 22.71 11.72 -20.65
CA GLY A 207 22.76 11.86 -22.12
C GLY A 207 22.47 13.29 -22.58
N CYS A 208 22.47 14.24 -21.65
CA CYS A 208 22.06 15.63 -21.83
C CYS A 208 23.17 16.57 -21.35
N ALA A 209 24.41 16.26 -21.71
CA ALA A 209 25.60 17.00 -21.29
C ALA A 209 26.01 18.09 -22.30
#